data_AF-A0A1S3S9C6-F1
#
_entry.id   AF-A0A1S3S9C6-F1
#
_cell.length_a   1.000
_cell.length_b   1.000
_cell.length_c   1.000
_cell.angle_alpha   90.00
_cell.angle_beta   90.00
_cell.angle_gamma   90.00
#
_symmetry.space_group_name_H-M   'P 1'
#
loop_
_entity.id
_entity.type
_entity.pdbx_description
1 polymer ?
#
loop_
_entity_poly.entity_id
_entity_poly.type
_entity_poly.pdbx_seq_one_letter_code
_entity_poly.pdbx_strand_id
1 'polypeptide(L)'
;MTTSEDLTETLRSLQVEISDIDIPQVVLLTHVDQVCHAVQEDVKFVYSSRILQEKMQKAAEVVGLPVSYVLPVKNYSSELSVSCNTDILLLSVVHHILQAVDDTFEDYCPPTPADASPVTV
;
A
#
# COMPACT_ATOMS: atom_id res chain seq x y z
N MET A 1 8.88 0.96 18.20
CA MET A 1 9.19 -0.24 17.39
C MET A 1 10.49 0.06 16.70
N THR A 2 11.59 -0.39 17.28
CA THR A 2 12.91 -0.39 16.66
C THR A 2 12.95 -1.59 15.72
N THR A 3 12.90 -1.34 14.41
CA THR A 3 13.19 -2.36 13.39
C THR A 3 14.70 -2.59 13.35
N SER A 4 15.14 -3.84 13.16
CA SER A 4 16.56 -4.14 13.02
C SER A 4 17.13 -3.43 11.80
N GLU A 5 18.34 -2.88 11.91
CA GLU A 5 19.02 -2.22 10.79
C GLU A 5 19.19 -3.20 9.62
N ASP A 6 19.61 -4.44 9.92
CA ASP A 6 19.76 -5.53 8.94
C ASP A 6 18.48 -5.82 8.15
N LEU A 7 17.32 -5.80 8.82
CA LEU A 7 16.03 -6.06 8.19
C LEU A 7 15.62 -4.90 7.26
N THR A 8 15.92 -3.67 7.68
CA THR A 8 15.61 -2.46 6.91
C THR A 8 16.47 -2.42 5.65
N GLU A 9 17.75 -2.74 5.75
CA GLU A 9 18.65 -2.84 4.59
C GLU A 9 18.21 -3.93 3.61
N THR A 10 17.82 -5.10 4.14
CA THR A 10 17.33 -6.21 3.31
C THR A 10 16.06 -5.82 2.55
N LEU A 11 15.08 -5.20 3.21
CA LEU A 11 13.83 -4.77 2.57
C LEU A 11 14.08 -3.72 1.50
N ARG A 12 15.01 -2.78 1.75
CA ARG A 12 15.39 -1.78 0.75
C ARG A 12 16.10 -2.41 -0.45
N SER A 13 17.01 -3.35 -0.23
CA SER A 13 17.68 -4.06 -1.33
C SER A 13 16.67 -4.78 -2.22
N LEU A 14 15.71 -5.48 -1.62
CA LEU A 14 14.63 -6.14 -2.35
C LEU A 14 13.76 -5.12 -3.10
N GLN A 15 13.46 -3.98 -2.46
CA GLN A 15 12.66 -2.94 -3.10
C GLN A 15 13.34 -2.37 -4.37
N VAL A 16 14.66 -2.19 -4.35
CA VAL A 16 15.42 -1.77 -5.54
C VAL A 16 15.41 -2.87 -6.61
N GLU A 17 15.76 -4.10 -6.26
CA GLU A 17 15.80 -5.22 -7.22
C GLU A 17 14.45 -5.49 -7.90
N ILE A 18 13.35 -5.35 -7.16
CA ILE A 18 11.99 -5.55 -7.68
C ILE A 18 11.56 -4.35 -8.54
N SER A 19 12.01 -3.13 -8.21
CA SER A 19 11.74 -1.94 -9.02
C SER A 19 12.45 -2.01 -10.37
N ASP A 20 13.67 -2.58 -10.41
CA ASP A 20 14.45 -2.76 -11.65
C ASP A 20 13.82 -3.74 -12.66
N ILE A 21 12.88 -4.57 -12.20
CA ILE A 21 12.13 -5.54 -13.04
C ILE A 21 10.66 -5.13 -13.24
N ASP A 22 10.32 -3.87 -12.96
CA ASP A 22 9.00 -3.26 -13.16
C ASP A 22 7.83 -4.01 -12.48
N ILE A 23 8.11 -4.66 -11.35
CA ILE A 23 7.06 -5.34 -10.57
C ILE A 23 6.44 -4.36 -9.57
N PRO A 24 5.09 -4.20 -9.55
CA PRO A 24 4.41 -3.33 -8.60
C PRO A 24 4.61 -3.82 -7.17
N GLN A 25 4.97 -2.90 -6.27
CA GLN A 25 5.22 -3.18 -4.86
C GLN A 25 4.23 -2.45 -3.96
N VAL A 26 3.63 -3.16 -3.01
CA VAL A 26 2.72 -2.61 -2.00
C VAL A 26 3.06 -3.17 -0.62
N VAL A 27 2.80 -2.40 0.42
CA VAL A 27 3.05 -2.80 1.82
C VAL A 27 1.72 -3.00 2.52
N LEU A 28 1.44 -4.19 3.03
CA LEU A 28 0.27 -4.43 3.87
C LEU A 28 0.62 -4.19 5.34
N LEU A 29 0.04 -3.14 5.93
CA LEU A 29 0.14 -2.90 7.36
C LEU A 29 -0.98 -3.67 8.06
N THR A 30 -0.63 -4.80 8.66
CA THR A 30 -1.59 -5.73 9.27
C THR A 30 -1.85 -5.42 10.75
N HIS A 31 -2.89 -6.05 11.33
CA HIS A 31 -3.26 -5.95 12.75
C HIS A 31 -3.52 -4.51 13.22
N VAL A 32 -4.11 -3.68 12.37
CA VAL A 32 -4.38 -2.26 12.66
C VAL A 32 -5.34 -2.06 13.84
N ASP A 33 -6.17 -3.05 14.13
CA ASP A 33 -7.07 -3.13 15.28
C ASP A 33 -6.33 -3.23 16.62
N GLN A 34 -5.10 -3.74 16.63
CA GLN A 34 -4.29 -3.86 17.85
C GLN A 34 -3.48 -2.59 18.17
N VAL A 35 -3.43 -1.64 17.24
CA VAL A 35 -2.62 -0.43 17.36
C VAL A 35 -3.27 0.59 18.28
N CYS A 36 -4.60 0.74 18.21
CA CYS A 36 -5.34 1.67 19.07
C CYS A 36 -6.81 1.26 19.25
N HIS A 37 -7.37 1.58 20.43
CA HIS A 37 -8.74 1.22 20.80
C HIS A 37 -9.79 1.75 19.82
N ALA A 38 -9.61 2.95 19.27
CA ALA A 38 -10.57 3.52 18.32
C ALA A 38 -10.73 2.66 17.06
N VAL A 39 -9.63 2.12 16.52
CA VAL A 39 -9.65 1.24 15.34
C VAL A 39 -10.13 -0.17 15.70
N GLN A 40 -9.86 -0.62 16.93
CA GLN A 40 -10.40 -1.87 17.45
C GLN A 40 -11.93 -1.85 17.51
N GLU A 41 -12.49 -0.73 17.96
CA GLU A 41 -13.94 -0.53 18.09
C GLU A 41 -14.61 -0.32 16.74
N ASP A 42 -14.01 0.46 15.85
CA ASP A 42 -14.50 0.63 14.48
C ASP A 42 -13.37 0.90 13.47
N VAL A 43 -13.23 -0.01 12.51
CA VAL A 43 -12.18 0.06 11.47
C VAL A 43 -12.35 1.26 10.53
N LYS A 44 -13.47 1.98 10.55
CA LYS A 44 -13.60 3.25 9.83
C LYS A 44 -12.56 4.30 10.25
N PHE A 45 -12.01 4.18 11.47
CA PHE A 45 -11.02 5.13 11.99
C PHE A 45 -9.59 4.81 11.55
N VAL A 46 -9.37 3.77 10.74
CA VAL A 46 -8.05 3.36 10.24
C VAL A 46 -7.28 4.54 9.66
N TYR A 47 -7.86 5.29 8.73
CA TYR A 47 -7.18 6.43 8.08
C TYR A 47 -7.19 7.72 8.90
N SER A 48 -8.03 7.81 9.94
CA SER A 48 -8.16 9.00 10.79
C SER A 48 -7.28 8.95 12.05
N SER A 49 -6.83 7.75 12.43
CA SER A 49 -5.99 7.54 13.60
C SER A 49 -4.57 8.06 13.36
N ARG A 50 -4.16 9.09 14.13
CA ARG A 50 -2.79 9.62 14.07
C ARG A 50 -1.74 8.57 14.36
N ILE A 51 -2.00 7.67 15.31
CA ILE A 51 -1.07 6.59 15.66
C ILE A 51 -0.87 5.67 14.46
N LEU A 52 -1.94 5.38 13.70
CA LEU A 52 -1.83 4.52 12.53
C LEU A 52 -1.12 5.25 11.37
N GLN A 53 -1.39 6.53 11.16
CA GLN A 53 -0.66 7.35 10.19
C GLN A 53 0.85 7.37 10.46
N GLU A 54 1.28 7.53 11.72
CA GLU A 54 2.68 7.45 12.11
C GLU A 54 3.30 6.06 11.86
N LYS A 55 2.51 5.00 12.02
CA LYS A 55 2.96 3.61 11.72
C LYS A 55 3.09 3.40 10.21
N MET A 56 2.17 3.91 9.42
CA MET A 56 2.22 3.86 7.97
C MET A 56 3.44 4.62 7.44
N GLN A 57 3.69 5.82 7.97
CA GLN A 57 4.88 6.61 7.65
C GLN A 57 6.18 5.85 7.94
N LYS A 58 6.28 5.23 9.12
CA LYS A 58 7.46 4.42 9.48
C LYS A 58 7.62 3.20 8.59
N ALA A 59 6.53 2.52 8.24
CA ALA A 59 6.58 1.38 7.34
C ALA A 59 7.07 1.79 5.94
N ALA A 60 6.56 2.92 5.44
CA ALA A 60 6.98 3.52 4.17
C ALA A 60 8.49 3.82 4.18
N GLU A 61 9.00 4.46 5.24
CA GLU A 61 10.43 4.78 5.40
C GLU A 61 11.33 3.54 5.47
N VAL A 62 10.87 2.47 6.13
CA VAL A 62 11.61 1.21 6.24
C VAL A 62 11.74 0.52 4.89
N VAL A 63 10.66 0.47 4.11
CA VAL A 63 10.65 -0.21 2.81
C VAL A 63 11.20 0.68 1.68
N GLY A 64 11.19 2.00 1.86
CA GLY A 64 11.62 2.96 0.83
C GLY A 64 10.53 3.28 -0.19
N LEU A 65 9.25 3.15 0.19
CA LEU A 65 8.10 3.41 -0.67
C LEU A 65 7.33 4.66 -0.23
N PRO A 66 6.51 5.26 -1.10
CA PRO A 66 5.60 6.33 -0.69
C PRO A 66 4.53 5.77 0.26
N VAL A 67 4.05 6.61 1.19
CA VAL A 67 2.99 6.22 2.14
C VAL A 67 1.70 5.75 1.45
N SER A 68 1.43 6.23 0.23
CA SER A 68 0.27 5.81 -0.57
C SER A 68 0.28 4.32 -0.93
N TYR A 69 1.46 3.67 -0.90
CA TYR A 69 1.61 2.23 -1.14
C TYR A 69 1.53 1.39 0.15
N VAL A 70 1.35 2.03 1.30
CA VAL A 70 1.14 1.36 2.58
C VAL A 70 -0.35 1.23 2.84
N LEU A 71 -0.86 0.00 2.71
CA LEU A 71 -2.28 -0.32 2.78
C LEU A 71 -2.60 -0.96 4.14
N PRO A 72 -3.35 -0.28 5.02
CA PRO A 72 -3.75 -0.83 6.31
C PRO A 72 -4.83 -1.89 6.14
N VAL A 73 -4.66 -3.05 6.79
CA VAL A 73 -5.62 -4.15 6.80
C VAL A 73 -5.82 -4.69 8.21
N LYS A 74 -7.06 -5.09 8.50
CA LYS A 74 -7.37 -5.85 9.71
C LYS A 74 -7.31 -7.35 9.38
N ASN A 75 -6.60 -8.11 10.20
CA ASN A 75 -6.47 -9.55 10.02
C ASN A 75 -7.67 -10.29 10.61
N TYR A 76 -8.18 -11.28 9.88
CA TYR A 76 -9.16 -12.23 10.39
C TYR A 76 -8.47 -13.29 11.26
N SER A 77 -8.14 -12.95 12.50
CA SER A 77 -7.44 -13.90 13.39
C SER A 77 -8.36 -14.66 14.35
N SER A 78 -9.49 -14.07 14.75
CA SER A 78 -10.28 -14.63 15.87
C SER A 78 -11.77 -14.26 15.87
N GLU A 79 -12.28 -13.67 14.79
CA GLU A 79 -13.64 -13.11 14.75
C GLU A 79 -14.65 -14.12 14.21
N LEU A 80 -15.76 -14.33 14.93
CA LEU A 80 -16.85 -15.23 14.52
C LEU A 80 -17.86 -14.55 13.58
N SER A 81 -17.87 -13.22 13.53
CA SER A 81 -18.73 -12.42 12.64
C SER A 81 -17.90 -11.32 11.98
N VAL A 82 -17.93 -11.28 10.65
CA VAL A 82 -17.22 -10.27 9.85
C VAL A 82 -18.03 -8.97 9.85
N SER A 83 -17.36 -7.84 10.13
CA SER A 83 -17.99 -6.52 10.05
C SER A 83 -17.97 -5.99 8.61
N CYS A 84 -19.06 -5.38 8.14
CA CYS A 84 -19.15 -4.81 6.79
C CYS A 84 -18.04 -3.78 6.53
N ASN A 85 -17.65 -2.98 7.54
CA ASN A 85 -16.55 -2.03 7.41
C ASN A 85 -15.21 -2.74 7.20
N THR A 86 -15.01 -3.93 7.78
CA THR A 86 -13.81 -4.75 7.55
C THR A 86 -13.77 -5.23 6.10
N ASP A 87 -14.90 -5.69 5.57
CA ASP A 87 -15.00 -6.11 4.16
C ASP A 87 -14.73 -4.95 3.22
N ILE A 88 -15.33 -3.78 3.47
CA ILE A 88 -15.07 -2.57 2.69
C ILE A 88 -13.59 -2.21 2.70
N LEU A 89 -12.93 -2.27 3.87
CA LEU A 89 -11.50 -2.00 3.98
C LEU A 89 -10.68 -3.00 3.15
N LEU A 90 -10.96 -4.30 3.29
CA LEU A 90 -10.24 -5.34 2.55
C LEU A 90 -10.44 -5.20 1.04
N LEU A 91 -11.69 -4.98 0.60
CA LEU A 91 -12.02 -4.84 -0.82
C LEU A 91 -11.38 -3.57 -1.40
N SER A 92 -11.30 -2.49 -0.62
CA SER A 92 -10.59 -1.26 -1.01
C SER A 92 -9.09 -1.51 -1.19
N VAL A 93 -8.48 -2.32 -0.32
CA VAL A 93 -7.06 -2.69 -0.45
C VAL A 93 -6.83 -3.55 -1.69
N VAL A 94 -7.67 -4.55 -1.95
CA VAL A 94 -7.58 -5.36 -3.18
C VAL A 94 -7.72 -4.48 -4.43
N HIS A 95 -8.65 -3.53 -4.42
CA HIS A 95 -8.80 -2.57 -5.51
C HIS A 95 -7.52 -1.75 -5.74
N HIS A 96 -6.90 -1.23 -4.67
CA HIS A 96 -5.63 -0.49 -4.80
C HIS A 96 -4.49 -1.35 -5.33
N ILE A 97 -4.43 -2.64 -4.99
CA ILE A 97 -3.44 -3.57 -5.54
C ILE A 97 -3.65 -3.74 -7.05
N LEU A 98 -4.89 -3.94 -7.48
CA LEU A 98 -5.22 -4.06 -8.90
C LEU A 98 -4.90 -2.78 -9.67
N GLN A 99 -5.17 -1.60 -9.08
CA GLN A 99 -4.79 -0.32 -9.67
C GLN A 99 -3.27 -0.16 -9.79
N ALA A 100 -2.51 -0.52 -8.76
CA ALA A 100 -1.05 -0.47 -8.82
C ALA A 100 -0.49 -1.36 -9.94
N VAL A 101 -1.14 -2.50 -10.21
CA VAL A 101 -0.80 -3.38 -11.31
C VAL A 101 -1.16 -2.76 -12.67
N ASP A 102 -2.36 -2.19 -12.79
CA ASP A 102 -2.82 -1.52 -14.02
C ASP A 102 -1.90 -0.34 -14.39
N ASP A 103 -1.54 0.49 -13.41
CA ASP A 103 -0.62 1.62 -13.58
C ASP A 103 0.74 1.16 -14.14
N THR A 104 1.29 0.03 -13.64
CA THR A 104 2.54 -0.54 -14.18
C THR A 104 2.41 -1.05 -15.62
N PHE A 105 1.22 -1.48 -16.06
CA PHE A 105 1.00 -1.92 -17.43
C PHE A 105 0.83 -0.75 -18.41
N GLU A 106 0.24 0.36 -17.99
CA GLU A 106 0.07 1.56 -18.84
C GLU A 106 1.41 2.22 -19.17
N ASP A 107 2.38 2.21 -18.24
CA ASP A 107 3.76 2.68 -18.49
C ASP A 107 4.48 1.86 -19.58
N TYR A 108 4.00 0.64 -19.87
CA TYR A 108 4.49 -0.23 -20.95
C TYR A 108 3.87 0.09 -22.32
N CYS A 109 2.81 0.91 -22.39
CA CYS A 109 2.14 1.24 -23.64
C CYS A 109 2.78 2.48 -24.29
N PRO A 110 3.53 2.34 -25.40
CA PRO A 110 4.06 3.52 -26.08
C PRO A 110 2.90 4.39 -26.55
N PRO A 111 3.02 5.73 -26.50
CA PRO A 111 1.97 6.62 -26.97
C PRO A 111 1.66 6.27 -28.43
N THR A 112 0.40 5.96 -28.70
CA THR A 112 -0.04 5.71 -30.07
C THR A 112 0.28 6.95 -30.94
N PRO A 113 0.76 6.78 -32.17
CA PRO A 113 1.25 7.88 -33.01
C PRO A 113 0.16 8.88 -33.46
N ALA A 114 -1.04 8.84 -32.89
CA ALA A 114 -2.13 9.76 -33.18
C ALA A 114 -1.96 11.15 -32.52
N ASP A 115 -1.09 11.30 -31.52
CA ASP A 115 -0.83 12.59 -30.84
C ASP A 115 0.32 13.40 -31.45
N ALA A 116 0.92 12.93 -32.55
CA ALA A 116 1.82 13.74 -33.35
C ALA A 116 0.99 14.71 -34.22
N SER A 117 0.50 15.80 -33.61
CA SER A 117 -0.02 16.93 -34.38
C SER A 117 1.02 17.36 -35.42
N PRO A 118 0.65 17.53 -36.70
CA PRO A 118 1.60 17.89 -37.73
C PRO A 118 2.10 19.31 -37.48
N VAL A 119 3.41 19.43 -37.24
CA VAL A 119 4.12 20.71 -37.26
C VAL A 119 3.82 21.38 -38.60
N THR A 120 3.16 22.54 -38.54
CA THR A 120 2.80 23.35 -39.70
C THR A 120 4.08 23.93 -40.32
N VAL A 121 4.28 23.69 -41.62
CA VAL A 121 5.20 24.46 -42.48
C VAL A 121 4.40 25.54 -43.20
#